data_AF-A0A420VHS6-F1
#
_entry.id   AF-A0A420VHS6-F1
#
_cell.length_a   1.000
_cell.length_b   1.000
_cell.length_c   1.000
_cell.angle_alpha   90.00
_cell.angle_beta   90.00
_cell.angle_gamma   90.00
#
_symmetry.space_group_name_H-M   'P 1'
#
loop_
_entity.id
_entity.type
_entity.pdbx_description
1 polymer ?
#
loop_
_entity_poly.entity_id
_entity_poly.type
_entity_poly.pdbx_seq_one_letter_code
_entity_poly.pdbx_strand_id
1 'polypeptide(L)' 'MKNLDHSQLQKLKNEIQDRQAELIGIGLKYGLSHQETIQFSQRLDDLINVYVRETAHNKKAGSKY' A
#
# COMPACT_ATOMS: atom_id res chain seq x y z
N MET A 1 2.21 -17.41 9.30
CA MET A 1 2.05 -15.95 9.15
C MET A 1 0.61 -15.65 9.52
N LYS A 2 0.34 -14.74 10.47
CA LYS A 2 -1.04 -14.39 10.88
C LYS A 2 -1.63 -13.51 9.78
N ASN A 3 -2.82 -13.86 9.28
CA ASN A 3 -3.59 -12.99 8.38
C ASN A 3 -3.97 -11.71 9.12
N LEU A 4 -3.93 -10.57 8.44
CA LEU A 4 -4.38 -9.30 9.02
C LEU A 4 -5.89 -9.35 9.31
N ASP A 5 -6.29 -8.85 10.48
CA ASP A 5 -7.69 -8.64 10.80
C ASP A 5 -8.25 -7.39 10.08
N HIS A 6 -9.57 -7.18 10.18
CA HIS A 6 -10.23 -6.05 9.52
C HIS A 6 -9.71 -4.68 10.01
N SER A 7 -9.38 -4.54 11.30
CA SER A 7 -8.87 -3.28 11.85
C SER A 7 -7.47 -2.98 11.33
N GLN A 8 -6.62 -4.00 11.25
CA GLN A 8 -5.28 -3.90 10.70
C GLN A 8 -5.29 -3.58 9.21
N LEU A 9 -6.21 -4.18 8.45
CA LEU A 9 -6.41 -3.86 7.03
C LEU A 9 -6.86 -2.41 6.81
N GLN A 10 -7.75 -1.88 7.66
CA GLN A 10 -8.15 -0.47 7.58
C GLN A 10 -6.99 0.47 7.90
N LYS A 11 -6.19 0.17 8.93
CA LYS A 11 -4.99 0.96 9.25
C LYS A 11 -4.00 0.97 8.09
N LEU A 12 -3.74 -0.19 7.50
CA LEU A 12 -2.85 -0.31 6.34
C LEU A 12 -3.39 0.47 5.14
N LYS A 13 -4.70 0.43 4.90
CA LYS A 13 -5.35 1.22 3.85
C LYS A 13 -5.16 2.73 4.07
N ASN A 14 -5.37 3.20 5.30
CA ASN A 14 -5.17 4.62 5.64
C ASN A 14 -3.70 5.03 5.46
N GLU A 15 -2.76 4.20 5.92
CA GLU A 15 -1.33 4.45 5.73
C GLU A 15 -0.95 4.56 4.24
N ILE A 16 -1.51 3.71 3.38
CA ILE A 16 -1.31 3.79 1.93
C ILE A 16 -1.82 5.14 1.39
N GLN A 17 -2.98 5.61 1.85
CA GLN A 17 -3.55 6.89 1.41
C GLN A 17 -2.70 8.08 1.87
N ASP A 18 -2.23 8.07 3.11
CA ASP A 18 -1.36 9.11 3.67
C ASP A 18 -0.05 9.19 2.89
N ARG A 19 0.60 8.05 2.67
CA ARG A 19 1.85 7.97 1.90
C ARG A 19 1.66 8.35 0.43
N GLN A 20 0.51 8.07 -0.16
CA GLN A 20 0.22 8.51 -1.53
C GLN A 20 0.18 10.04 -1.61
N ALA A 21 -0.41 10.71 -0.62
CA ALA A 21 -0.40 12.18 -0.55
C ALA A 21 1.03 12.72 -0.35
N GLU A 22 1.84 12.09 0.50
CA GLU A 22 3.25 12.45 0.69
C GLU A 22 4.07 12.29 -0.61
N LEU A 23 3.90 11.18 -1.34
CA LEU A 23 4.59 10.94 -2.61
C LEU A 23 4.26 12.02 -3.65
N ILE A 24 3.00 12.47 -3.72
CA ILE A 24 2.61 13.58 -4.59
C ILE A 24 3.38 14.84 -4.19
N GLY A 25 3.45 15.16 -2.89
CA GLY A 25 4.21 16.31 -2.39
C GLY A 25 5.70 16.24 -2.73
N ILE A 26 6.33 15.08 -2.53
CA ILE A 26 7.74 14.83 -2.85
C ILE A 26 7.99 14.91 -4.36
N GLY A 27 7.11 14.31 -5.16
CA GLY A 27 7.18 14.34 -6.63
C GLY A 27 7.02 15.75 -7.21
N LEU A 28 6.17 16.59 -6.60
CA LEU A 28 6.04 18.00 -6.95
C LEU A 28 7.28 18.81 -6.53
N LYS A 29 7.89 18.49 -5.39
CA LYS A 29 9.05 19.21 -4.86
C LYS A 29 10.35 18.89 -5.60
N TYR A 30 10.61 17.62 -5.90
CA TYR A 30 11.89 17.15 -6.42
C TYR A 30 11.82 16.59 -7.85
N GLY A 31 10.62 16.29 -8.35
CA GLY A 31 10.41 15.58 -9.61
C GLY A 31 10.36 14.06 -9.45
N LEU A 32 9.79 13.39 -10.46
CA LEU A 32 9.55 11.94 -10.44
C LEU A 32 10.83 11.11 -10.57
N SER A 33 11.86 11.64 -11.22
CA SER A 33 13.16 10.98 -11.40
C SER A 33 14.13 11.20 -10.23
N HIS A 34 13.75 12.01 -9.24
CA HIS A 34 14.59 12.22 -8.07
C HIS A 34 14.68 10.94 -7.25
N GLN A 35 15.89 10.61 -6.78
CA GLN A 35 16.15 9.38 -6.04
C GLN A 35 15.23 9.22 -4.83
N GLU A 36 14.94 10.31 -4.11
CA GLU A 36 14.03 10.29 -2.97
C GLU A 36 12.59 9.94 -3.37
N THR A 37 12.08 10.50 -4.47
CA THR A 37 10.75 10.19 -5.01
C THR A 37 10.64 8.72 -5.41
N ILE A 38 11.68 8.18 -6.05
CA ILE A 38 11.75 6.76 -6.48
C ILE A 38 11.78 5.84 -5.26
N GLN A 39 12.64 6.12 -4.28
CA GLN A 39 12.72 5.31 -3.06
C GLN A 39 11.40 5.36 -2.27
N PHE A 40 10.75 6.52 -2.24
CA PHE A 40 9.46 6.68 -1.60
C PHE A 40 8.37 5.87 -2.32
N SER A 41 8.31 5.93 -3.65
CA SER A 41 7.33 5.16 -4.43
C SER A 41 7.50 3.65 -4.25
N GLN A 42 8.74 3.15 -4.20
CA GLN A 42 9.03 1.73 -3.95
C GLN A 42 8.49 1.26 -2.59
N ARG A 43 8.66 2.06 -1.53
CA ARG A 43 8.12 1.74 -0.21
C ARG A 43 6.60 1.75 -0.19
N LEU A 44 5.97 2.65 -0.95
CA LEU A 44 4.51 2.68 -1.11
C LEU A 44 4.01 1.44 -1.84
N ASP A 45 4.70 1.02 -2.92
CA ASP A 45 4.38 -0.19 -3.66
C ASP A 45 4.45 -1.44 -2.76
N ASP A 46 5.44 -1.54 -1.87
CA ASP A 46 5.54 -2.65 -0.91
C ASP A 46 4.31 -2.74 0.01
N LEU A 47 3.83 -1.60 0.52
CA LEU A 47 2.63 -1.55 1.36
C LEU A 47 1.37 -1.93 0.59
N ILE A 48 1.23 -1.44 -0.64
CA ILE A 48 0.14 -1.82 -1.55
C ILE A 48 0.17 -3.33 -1.79
N ASN A 49 1.34 -3.91 -2.04
CA ASN A 49 1.49 -5.34 -2.24
C ASN A 49 1.11 -6.17 -1.02
N VAL A 50 1.41 -5.70 0.20
CA VAL A 50 0.92 -6.34 1.44
C VAL A 50 -0.61 -6.28 1.49
N TYR A 51 -1.21 -5.10 1.29
CA TYR A 51 -2.66 -4.94 1.35
C TYR A 51 -3.39 -5.79 0.30
N VAL A 52 -2.89 -5.82 -0.94
CA VAL A 52 -3.45 -6.63 -2.02
C VAL A 52 -3.39 -8.12 -1.69
N ARG A 53 -2.26 -8.61 -1.16
CA ARG A 53 -2.13 -10.01 -0.75
C ARG A 53 -3.15 -10.38 0.32
N GLU A 54 -3.21 -9.59 1.40
CA GLU A 54 -4.07 -9.86 2.55
C GLU A 54 -5.57 -9.77 2.20
N THR A 55 -5.95 -8.83 1.32
CA THR A 55 -7.34 -8.73 0.83
C THR A 55 -7.71 -9.79 -0.21
N ALA A 56 -6.76 -10.26 -1.01
CA ALA A 56 -6.98 -11.36 -1.95
C ALA A 56 -7.17 -12.71 -1.24
N HIS A 57 -6.50 -12.94 -0.11
CA HIS A 57 -6.72 -14.12 0.73
C HIS A 57 -8.17 -14.22 1.22
N ASN A 58 -8.82 -13.10 1.53
CA ASN A 58 -10.24 -13.08 1.92
C ASN A 58 -11.21 -13.40 0.77
N LYS A 59 -10.83 -13.21 -0.50
CA LYS A 59 -11.70 -13.54 -1.65
C LYS A 59 -11.65 -15.03 -2.03
N LYS A 60 -10.54 -15.73 -1.78
CA LYS A 60 -10.42 -17.16 -2.10
C LYS A 60 -11.21 -18.09 -1.17
N ALA A 61 -11.67 -17.61 -0.02
CA ALA A 61 -12.59 -18.35 0.85
C ALA A 61 -14.06 -18.30 0.36
N GLY A 62 -14.39 -17.39 -0.58
CA GLY A 62 -15.76 -17.16 -1.06
C GLY A 62 -16.10 -17.73 -2.44
N SER A 63 -15.17 -18.44 -3.10
CA SER A 63 -15.46 -19.14 -4.36
C SER A 63 -15.38 -20.66 -4.12
N LYS A 64 -16.45 -21.20 -3.55
CA LYS A 64 -16.80 -22.62 -3.69
C LYS A 64 -18.13 -22.66 -4.44
N TYR A 65 -18.03 -23.10 -5.69
CA TYR A 65 -19.09 -23.42 -6.65
C TYR A 65 -19.90 -22.23 -7.18
#